data_AF-A0A6M1ZE99-F1
#
_entry.id   AF-A0A6M1ZE99-F1
#
_cell.length_a   1.000
_cell.length_b   1.000
_cell.length_c   1.000
_cell.angle_alpha   90.00
_cell.angle_beta   90.00
_cell.angle_gamma   90.00
#
_symmetry.space_group_name_H-M   'P 1'
#
loop_
_entity.id
_entity.type
_entity.pdbx_description
1 polymer ?
#
loop_
_entity_poly.entity_id
_entity_poly.type
_entity_poly.pdbx_seq_one_letter_code
_entity_poly.pdbx_strand_id
1 'polypeptide(L)'
;MGQPTAHSPWAGTITFSTLIKQYIILQSKLVSAVRSVASRISQATPGKFLLLQFQMSQVTQIGESISNIISQVMSVINMSIRNQKSS
;
A
#
# COMPACT_ATOMS: atom_id res chain seq x y z
N MET A 1 -2.79 41.60 -11.24
CA MET A 1 -2.63 40.62 -10.14
C MET A 1 -3.03 39.25 -10.68
N GLY A 2 -2.06 38.50 -11.21
CA GLY A 2 -2.29 37.19 -11.81
C GLY A 2 -2.21 36.08 -10.76
N GLN A 3 -3.15 35.14 -10.82
CA GLN A 3 -3.15 33.91 -10.03
C GLN A 3 -1.95 33.02 -10.41
N PRO A 4 -1.37 32.26 -9.48
CA PRO A 4 -0.46 31.18 -9.82
C PRO A 4 -1.26 29.87 -10.02
N THR A 5 -1.59 29.51 -11.26
CA THR A 5 -2.05 28.15 -11.59
C THR A 5 -0.85 27.25 -11.85
N ALA A 6 -0.26 26.72 -10.78
CA ALA A 6 0.70 25.63 -10.87
C ALA A 6 0.00 24.31 -10.51
N HIS A 7 -0.73 23.72 -11.46
CA HIS A 7 -1.15 22.33 -11.35
C HIS A 7 0.10 21.45 -11.53
N SER A 8 0.61 20.93 -10.41
CA SER A 8 1.66 19.92 -10.42
C SER A 8 1.13 18.64 -11.10
N PRO A 9 1.85 18.05 -12.06
CA PRO A 9 1.43 16.83 -12.77
C PRO A 9 1.41 15.57 -11.88
N TRP A 10 1.79 15.70 -10.60
CA TRP A 10 1.82 14.60 -9.63
C TRP A 10 0.60 14.58 -8.70
N ALA A 11 -0.31 15.56 -8.81
CA ALA A 11 -1.51 15.66 -7.98
C ALA A 11 -2.69 14.84 -8.53
N GLY A 12 -2.42 13.63 -9.04
CA GLY A 12 -3.50 12.68 -9.29
C GLY A 12 -4.09 12.27 -7.95
N THR A 13 -5.38 12.56 -7.71
CA THR A 13 -6.06 12.20 -6.47
C THR A 13 -5.99 10.68 -6.27
N ILE A 14 -5.06 10.22 -5.42
CA ILE A 14 -4.99 8.82 -5.01
C ILE A 14 -6.17 8.56 -4.09
N THR A 15 -7.12 7.78 -4.59
CA THR A 15 -8.22 7.27 -3.76
C THR A 15 -7.74 6.07 -2.96
N PHE A 16 -8.36 5.85 -1.80
CA PHE A 16 -8.09 4.67 -0.98
C PHE A 16 -8.32 3.35 -1.74
N SER A 17 -9.31 3.32 -2.65
CA SER A 17 -9.55 2.16 -3.51
C SER A 17 -8.40 1.92 -4.48
N THR A 18 -7.85 2.97 -5.12
CA THR A 18 -6.67 2.86 -5.97
C THR A 18 -5.47 2.34 -5.17
N LEU A 19 -5.29 2.80 -3.93
CA LEU A 19 -4.21 2.36 -3.05
C LEU A 19 -4.30 0.85 -2.72
N ILE A 20 -5.50 0.36 -2.34
CA ILE A 20 -5.72 -1.07 -2.10
C ILE A 20 -5.49 -1.90 -3.36
N LYS A 21 -5.98 -1.46 -4.53
CA LYS A 21 -5.77 -2.18 -5.80
C LYS A 21 -4.28 -2.32 -6.12
N GLN A 22 -3.50 -1.26 -5.95
CA GLN A 22 -2.05 -1.31 -6.17
C GLN A 22 -1.34 -2.21 -5.15
N TYR A 23 -1.78 -2.22 -3.89
CA TYR A 23 -1.26 -3.13 -2.87
C TYR A 23 -1.47 -4.60 -3.24
N ILE A 24 -2.67 -4.97 -3.70
CA ILE A 24 -3.00 -6.33 -4.14
C ILE A 24 -2.10 -6.76 -5.31
N ILE A 25 -1.85 -5.86 -6.26
CA ILE A 25 -0.94 -6.12 -7.39
C ILE A 25 0.50 -6.37 -6.89
N LEU A 26 0.99 -5.55 -5.95
CA LEU A 26 2.34 -5.70 -5.39
C LEU A 26 2.48 -7.05 -4.65
N GLN A 27 1.50 -7.38 -3.81
CA GLN A 27 1.45 -8.64 -3.07
C GLN A 27 1.40 -9.84 -4.02
N SER A 28 0.62 -9.76 -5.10
CA SER A 28 0.53 -10.83 -6.10
C SER A 28 1.85 -11.07 -6.82
N LYS A 29 2.57 -9.99 -7.19
CA LYS A 29 3.92 -10.08 -7.78
C LYS A 29 4.91 -10.74 -6.84
N LEU A 30 4.86 -10.36 -5.56
CA LEU A 30 5.70 -10.93 -4.52
C LEU A 30 5.43 -12.43 -4.35
N VAL A 31 4.17 -12.85 -4.23
CA VAL A 31 3.80 -14.27 -4.12
C VAL A 31 4.27 -15.07 -5.33
N SER A 32 4.17 -14.49 -6.54
CA SER A 32 4.71 -15.10 -7.76
C SER A 32 6.23 -15.23 -7.72
N ALA A 33 6.95 -14.23 -7.19
CA ALA A 33 8.40 -14.27 -7.03
C ALA A 33 8.83 -15.33 -6.00
N VAL A 34 8.13 -15.43 -4.86
CA VAL A 34 8.34 -16.51 -3.86
C VAL A 34 8.16 -17.87 -4.52
N ARG A 35 7.04 -18.09 -5.22
CA ARG A 35 6.74 -19.36 -5.90
C ARG A 35 7.80 -19.71 -6.94
N SER A 36 8.26 -18.72 -7.72
CA SER A 36 9.31 -18.91 -8.72
C SER A 36 10.64 -19.37 -8.08
N VAL A 37 11.08 -18.70 -7.02
CA VAL A 37 12.31 -19.07 -6.28
C VAL A 37 12.15 -20.44 -5.63
N ALA A 38 11.02 -20.70 -4.97
CA ALA A 38 10.75 -21.99 -4.32
C ALA A 38 10.65 -23.15 -5.31
N SER A 39 10.14 -22.91 -6.52
CA SER A 39 10.06 -23.94 -7.57
C SER A 39 11.42 -24.33 -8.17
N ARG A 40 12.46 -23.53 -7.93
CA ARG A 40 13.82 -23.71 -8.48
C ARG A 40 14.88 -23.48 -7.41
N ILE A 41 14.76 -24.15 -6.27
CA ILE A 41 15.68 -24.02 -5.13
C ILE A 41 17.15 -24.22 -5.55
N SER A 42 17.43 -25.16 -6.46
CA SER A 42 18.78 -25.40 -7.00
C SER A 42 19.35 -24.26 -7.86
N GLN A 43 18.54 -23.28 -8.29
CA GLN A 43 18.94 -22.06 -9.01
C GLN A 43 18.59 -20.76 -8.25
N ALA A 44 18.23 -20.88 -6.99
CA ALA A 44 17.92 -19.77 -6.12
C ALA A 44 19.24 -19.15 -5.61
N THR A 45 19.77 -18.20 -6.37
CA THR A 45 20.99 -17.50 -5.99
C THR A 45 20.73 -16.59 -4.77
N PRO A 46 21.74 -16.35 -3.91
CA PRO A 46 21.60 -15.45 -2.76
C PRO A 46 21.05 -14.06 -3.13
N GLY A 47 21.38 -13.55 -4.32
CA GLY A 47 20.84 -12.29 -4.84
C GLY A 47 19.33 -12.29 -5.06
N LYS A 48 18.73 -13.41 -5.50
CA LYS A 48 17.28 -13.54 -5.67
C LYS A 48 16.56 -13.56 -4.31
N PHE A 49 17.17 -14.17 -3.29
CA PHE A 49 16.65 -14.13 -1.92
C PHE A 49 16.71 -12.73 -1.33
N LEU A 50 17.81 -11.99 -1.52
CA LEU A 50 17.92 -10.59 -1.08
C LEU A 50 16.88 -9.68 -1.75
N LEU A 51 16.69 -9.81 -3.06
CA LEU A 51 15.65 -9.08 -3.79
C LEU A 51 14.26 -9.41 -3.29
N LEU A 52 13.98 -10.69 -3.02
CA LEU A 52 12.73 -11.12 -2.45
C LEU A 52 12.52 -10.54 -1.05
N GLN A 53 13.53 -10.57 -0.18
CA GLN A 53 13.49 -9.97 1.16
C GLN A 53 13.23 -8.46 1.10
N PHE A 54 13.85 -7.76 0.15
CA PHE A 54 13.59 -6.34 -0.06
C PHE A 54 12.14 -6.07 -0.51
N GLN A 55 11.61 -6.88 -1.43
CA GLN A 55 10.21 -6.78 -1.86
C GLN A 55 9.24 -7.12 -0.73
N MET A 56 9.55 -8.12 0.11
CA MET A 56 8.77 -8.45 1.31
C MET A 56 8.71 -7.24 2.26
N SER A 57 9.85 -6.60 2.54
CA SER A 57 9.91 -5.42 3.41
C SER A 57 9.05 -4.26 2.89
N GLN A 58 9.07 -4.02 1.57
CA GLN A 58 8.22 -2.99 0.95
C GLN A 58 6.73 -3.31 1.12
N VAL A 59 6.31 -4.55 0.89
CA VAL A 59 4.91 -4.95 1.05
C VAL A 59 4.47 -4.80 2.51
N THR A 60 5.31 -5.17 3.47
CA THR A 60 5.01 -4.99 4.90
C THR A 60 4.84 -3.52 5.25
N GLN A 61 5.79 -2.66 4.88
CA GLN A 61 5.73 -1.22 5.18
C GLN A 61 4.49 -0.55 4.57
N ILE A 62 4.14 -0.88 3.34
CA ILE A 62 2.94 -0.35 2.68
C ILE A 62 1.68 -0.88 3.37
N GLY A 63 1.66 -2.16 3.77
CA GLY A 63 0.54 -2.77 4.50
C GLY A 63 0.29 -2.14 5.86
N GLU A 64 1.34 -1.81 6.61
CA GLU A 64 1.24 -1.07 7.87
C GLU A 64 0.68 0.33 7.67
N SER A 65 1.14 1.04 6.63
CA SER A 65 0.62 2.37 6.29
C SER A 65 -0.88 2.34 5.96
N ILE A 66 -1.32 1.37 5.15
CA ILE A 66 -2.75 1.15 4.85
C ILE A 66 -3.53 0.83 6.13
N SER A 67 -3.00 -0.03 7.00
CA SER A 67 -3.65 -0.40 8.28
C SER A 67 -3.84 0.80 9.20
N ASN A 68 -2.85 1.70 9.23
CA ASN A 68 -2.93 2.95 9.99
C ASN A 68 -4.02 3.88 9.42
N ILE A 69 -4.09 4.02 8.09
CA ILE A 69 -5.14 4.81 7.43
C ILE A 69 -6.53 4.25 7.73
N ILE A 70 -6.72 2.93 7.65
CA ILE A 70 -8.00 2.28 8.00
C ILE A 70 -8.37 2.59 9.46
N SER A 71 -7.41 2.49 10.37
CA SER A 71 -7.62 2.77 11.79
C SER A 71 -8.04 4.22 12.03
N GLN A 72 -7.44 5.17 11.30
CA GLN A 72 -7.84 6.59 11.35
C GLN A 72 -9.24 6.81 10.79
N VAL A 73 -9.57 6.19 9.65
CA VAL A 73 -10.92 6.26 9.06
C VAL A 73 -11.98 5.71 10.02
N MET A 74 -11.72 4.57 10.66
CA MET A 74 -12.61 3.99 11.66
C MET A 74 -12.77 4.89 12.89
N SER A 75 -11.69 5.54 13.33
CA SER A 75 -11.75 6.52 14.42
C SER A 75 -12.66 7.70 14.07
N VAL A 76 -12.52 8.25 12.85
CA VAL A 76 -13.38 9.35 12.36
C VAL A 76 -14.84 8.91 12.28
N ILE A 77 -15.12 7.72 11.72
CA ILE A 77 -16.48 7.17 11.64
C ILE A 77 -17.10 7.05 13.04
N ASN A 78 -16.36 6.49 13.99
CA ASN A 78 -16.84 6.32 15.37
C ASN A 78 -17.10 7.68 16.05
N MET A 79 -16.25 8.68 15.82
CA MET A 79 -16.50 10.05 16.30
C MET A 79 -17.74 10.67 15.66
N SER A 80 -17.95 10.49 14.35
CA SER A 80 -19.14 10.97 13.65
C SER A 80 -20.42 10.32 14.15
N ILE A 81 -20.44 9.01 14.35
CA ILE A 81 -21.61 8.27 14.91
C ILE A 81 -21.90 8.75 16.34
N ARG A 82 -20.86 8.93 17.16
CA ARG A 82 -21.02 9.42 18.54
C ARG A 82 -21.60 10.83 18.58
N ASN A 83 -21.14 11.72 17.71
CA ASN A 83 -21.66 13.08 17.60
C ASN A 83 -23.10 13.11 17.09
N GLN A 84 -23.52 12.16 16.26
CA GLN A 84 -24.91 12.02 15.83
C GLN A 84 -25.84 11.54 16.96
N LYS A 85 -25.36 10.66 17.85
CA LYS A 85 -26.17 10.11 18.96
C LYS A 85 -26.36 11.09 20.12
N SER A 86 -25.60 12.18 20.15
CA SER A 86 -25.70 13.23 21.18
C SER A 86 -26.58 14.41 20.75
N SER A 87 -27.15 14.37 19.55
CA SER A 87 -28.09 15.37 19.01
C SER A 87 -29.54 14.89 19.09
#